data_AF-A0A518EVJ1-F1
#
_entry.id   AF-A0A518EVJ1-F1
#
_cell.length_a   1.000
_cell.length_b   1.000
_cell.length_c   1.000
_cell.angle_alpha   90.00
_cell.angle_beta   90.00
_cell.angle_gamma   90.00
#
_symmetry.space_group_name_H-M   'P 1'
#
loop_
_entity.id
_entity.type
_entity.pdbx_description
1 polymer ?
#
loop_
_entity_poly.entity_id
_entity_poly.type
_entity_poly.pdbx_seq_one_letter_code
_entity_poly.pdbx_strand_id
1 'polypeptide(L)'
;MKKTLLPTLLLACSTSLALAAPGNDLTTNGGFELGDTSSWVSFPTANSTFNVTGDSNSGAFAAELFNPDAPAGAVIKQANLGVGTVQPGDSITISFAAKGSFANGGVAFAEFFSEIAGGGTSSNQILTGGPLPLTGDWQTFCFTTTAGSDVSGGVTLQMVAATGAAAGSVAVLFIDDVSVKVSEFAANGGFEQGDTSGWQYFPTPNSTFDATMDFNTGAFGGSLNNPDMTTGAVIKQANLGVGTINPGDPINISFAAKGDFGIGSICFAEFFSEIAGGGTSANEFLSGGPLPLSTDWQTFSFSTTAGPDVSGGVTLQFAAINGAVSGSFANVSIDDVTITSGAGSTMNYCIAAPNSTGVGAVMSSTGTPGVGAQDFAIQASGLPVGSFALFMVGTESANAPSFNGRQCISNVCRLGPIFSVPASGVVSRDLPDSVYSMFGCAPPIVGTSYFFQAVYRDSVGTGGNWTDALCVQFGQ
;
A
#
# COMPACT_ATOMS: atom_id res chain seq x y z
N MET A 1 -61.04 -15.03 -23.90
CA MET A 1 -60.44 -14.41 -22.69
C MET A 1 -59.21 -15.20 -22.29
N LYS A 2 -58.03 -14.84 -22.84
CA LYS A 2 -56.74 -15.42 -22.43
C LYS A 2 -56.06 -14.41 -21.52
N LYS A 3 -55.89 -14.76 -20.25
CA LYS A 3 -55.14 -13.97 -19.26
C LYS A 3 -53.66 -14.21 -19.50
N THR A 4 -52.94 -13.16 -19.89
CA THR A 4 -51.48 -13.16 -19.96
C THR A 4 -50.95 -12.66 -18.62
N LEU A 5 -50.27 -13.53 -17.87
CA LEU A 5 -49.56 -13.19 -16.64
C LEU A 5 -48.23 -12.53 -17.02
N LEU A 6 -48.01 -11.28 -16.60
CA LEU A 6 -46.69 -10.64 -16.59
C LEU A 6 -45.87 -11.23 -15.43
N PRO A 7 -44.60 -11.62 -15.63
CA PRO A 7 -43.72 -11.93 -14.50
C PRO A 7 -43.17 -10.61 -13.93
N THR A 8 -43.47 -10.38 -12.66
CA THR A 8 -42.86 -9.33 -11.84
C THR A 8 -41.40 -9.68 -11.62
N LEU A 9 -40.48 -8.95 -12.26
CA LEU A 9 -39.05 -9.05 -12.02
C LEU A 9 -38.75 -8.44 -10.65
N LEU A 10 -38.53 -9.30 -9.65
CA LEU A 10 -38.12 -8.90 -8.31
C LEU A 10 -36.65 -8.45 -8.39
N LEU A 11 -36.42 -7.14 -8.40
CA LEU A 11 -35.09 -6.55 -8.36
C LEU A 11 -34.52 -6.73 -6.94
N ALA A 12 -33.72 -7.78 -6.75
CA ALA A 12 -32.95 -7.96 -5.52
C ALA A 12 -31.86 -6.89 -5.46
N CYS A 13 -32.12 -5.82 -4.72
CA CYS A 13 -31.12 -4.82 -4.34
C CYS A 13 -30.20 -5.45 -3.29
N SER A 14 -29.12 -6.08 -3.73
CA SER A 14 -28.03 -6.48 -2.85
C SER A 14 -27.26 -5.23 -2.46
N THR A 15 -27.48 -4.75 -1.24
CA THR A 15 -26.59 -3.78 -0.59
C THR A 15 -25.26 -4.47 -0.29
N SER A 16 -24.28 -4.34 -1.19
CA SER A 16 -22.89 -4.59 -0.86
C SER A 16 -22.44 -3.46 0.07
N LEU A 17 -22.27 -3.76 1.36
CA LEU A 17 -21.36 -3.00 2.19
C LEU A 17 -19.99 -3.10 1.52
N ALA A 18 -19.53 -2.01 0.90
CA ALA A 18 -18.17 -1.91 0.41
C ALA A 18 -17.26 -1.89 1.65
N LEU A 19 -16.74 -3.07 2.03
CA LEU A 19 -15.43 -3.08 2.67
C LEU A 19 -14.46 -2.50 1.64
N ALA A 20 -13.66 -1.52 2.05
CA ALA A 20 -12.52 -1.06 1.26
C ALA A 20 -11.78 -2.29 0.73
N ALA A 21 -11.52 -2.34 -0.59
CA ALA A 21 -10.72 -3.42 -1.15
C ALA A 21 -9.36 -3.37 -0.44
N PRO A 22 -9.00 -4.38 0.37
CA PRO A 22 -7.70 -4.35 1.01
C PRO A 22 -6.67 -4.51 -0.09
N GLY A 23 -5.65 -3.64 -0.13
CA GLY A 23 -4.39 -4.05 -0.75
C GLY A 23 -4.06 -5.43 -0.19
N ASN A 24 -3.86 -6.41 -1.07
CA ASN A 24 -3.76 -7.82 -0.70
C ASN A 24 -2.62 -7.97 0.32
N ASP A 25 -2.97 -8.21 1.59
CA ASP A 25 -1.97 -8.54 2.60
C ASP A 25 -1.37 -9.88 2.21
N LEU A 26 -0.08 -9.86 1.91
CA LEU A 26 0.68 -11.01 1.47
C LEU A 26 1.07 -11.89 2.66
N THR A 27 1.02 -11.35 3.88
CA THR A 27 1.42 -12.10 5.07
C THR A 27 0.37 -13.13 5.47
N THR A 28 0.85 -14.24 6.03
CA THR A 28 0.06 -15.30 6.66
C THR A 28 0.36 -15.34 8.15
N ASN A 29 -0.68 -15.33 8.99
CA ASN A 29 -0.55 -15.36 10.45
C ASN A 29 0.41 -14.28 10.99
N GLY A 30 0.32 -13.06 10.46
CA GLY A 30 1.20 -11.94 10.85
C GLY A 30 1.03 -11.47 12.30
N GLY A 31 -0.16 -11.68 12.89
CA GLY A 31 -0.44 -11.44 14.31
C GLY A 31 -0.35 -12.69 15.20
N PHE A 32 0.16 -13.82 14.70
CA PHE A 32 0.38 -15.05 15.49
C PHE A 32 -0.86 -15.66 16.19
N GLU A 33 -2.07 -15.20 15.86
CA GLU A 33 -3.34 -15.64 16.49
C GLU A 33 -3.72 -17.11 16.26
N LEU A 34 -3.00 -17.82 15.38
CA LEU A 34 -3.08 -19.28 15.30
C LEU A 34 -2.43 -19.99 16.50
N GLY A 35 -1.69 -19.27 17.34
CA GLY A 35 -0.99 -19.80 18.52
C GLY A 35 0.27 -20.61 18.17
N ASP A 36 0.79 -20.47 16.94
CA ASP A 36 2.00 -21.13 16.48
C ASP A 36 2.88 -20.23 15.59
N THR A 37 4.09 -20.72 15.29
CA THR A 37 5.07 -20.07 14.40
C THR A 37 5.20 -20.75 13.03
N SER A 38 4.30 -21.66 12.68
CA SER A 38 4.45 -22.58 11.53
C SER A 38 4.43 -21.88 10.17
N SER A 39 3.85 -20.67 10.10
CA SER A 39 3.80 -19.84 8.90
C SER A 39 5.06 -19.01 8.66
N TRP A 40 6.07 -19.14 9.54
CA TRP A 40 7.32 -18.39 9.49
C TRP A 40 8.52 -19.32 9.40
N VAL A 41 9.50 -18.96 8.58
CA VAL A 41 10.77 -19.69 8.48
C VAL A 41 11.72 -19.18 9.55
N SER A 42 12.37 -20.08 10.29
CA SER A 42 13.35 -19.75 11.33
C SER A 42 14.74 -20.27 10.98
N PHE A 43 15.74 -19.42 11.17
CA PHE A 43 17.17 -19.75 11.08
C PHE A 43 17.77 -19.49 12.47
N PRO A 44 17.75 -20.49 13.36
CA PRO A 44 18.20 -20.32 14.73
C PRO A 44 19.73 -20.34 14.82
N THR A 45 20.25 -19.69 15.85
CA THR A 45 21.58 -19.94 16.39
C THR A 45 21.55 -21.19 17.29
N ALA A 46 22.69 -21.58 17.87
CA ALA A 46 22.79 -22.81 18.66
C ALA A 46 21.81 -22.88 19.85
N ASN A 47 21.54 -21.74 20.49
CA ASN A 47 20.72 -21.63 21.70
C ASN A 47 19.57 -20.61 21.57
N SER A 48 19.32 -20.05 20.38
CA SER A 48 18.18 -19.14 20.18
C SER A 48 16.84 -19.89 20.18
N THR A 49 15.76 -19.17 20.50
CA THR A 49 14.39 -19.70 20.41
C THR A 49 13.49 -18.76 19.60
N PHE A 50 12.49 -19.35 18.94
CA PHE A 50 11.41 -18.63 18.27
C PHE A 50 10.07 -19.26 18.67
N ASN A 51 9.33 -18.57 19.53
CA ASN A 51 8.14 -19.10 20.19
C ASN A 51 6.98 -18.10 20.09
N VAL A 52 5.76 -18.59 20.32
CA VAL A 52 4.61 -17.74 20.58
C VAL A 52 4.53 -17.41 22.06
N THR A 53 4.15 -16.18 22.39
CA THR A 53 3.93 -15.65 23.73
C THR A 53 2.55 -15.03 23.86
N GLY A 54 2.02 -14.94 25.09
CA GLY A 54 0.80 -14.17 25.39
C GLY A 54 1.06 -12.70 25.76
N ASP A 55 2.32 -12.29 25.76
CA ASP A 55 2.69 -10.87 25.82
C ASP A 55 2.59 -10.30 24.41
N SER A 56 1.38 -9.85 24.04
CA SER A 56 1.03 -9.41 22.70
C SER A 56 0.71 -7.92 22.63
N ASN A 57 0.78 -7.34 21.42
CA ASN A 57 0.36 -5.97 21.18
C ASN A 57 -1.16 -5.91 20.97
N SER A 58 -1.67 -6.86 20.20
CA SER A 58 -3.08 -7.07 19.95
C SER A 58 -3.44 -8.55 20.17
N GLY A 59 -4.72 -8.90 20.06
CA GLY A 59 -5.14 -10.30 20.14
C GLY A 59 -4.71 -11.04 21.42
N ALA A 60 -4.42 -12.33 21.28
CA ALA A 60 -3.99 -13.21 22.37
C ALA A 60 -2.52 -13.61 22.28
N PHE A 61 -1.89 -13.46 21.10
CA PHE A 61 -0.60 -14.03 20.82
C PHE A 61 0.32 -13.06 20.09
N ALA A 62 1.62 -13.21 20.31
CA ALA A 62 2.68 -12.55 19.55
C ALA A 62 3.88 -13.49 19.43
N ALA A 63 4.86 -13.13 18.61
CA ALA A 63 6.12 -13.84 18.53
C ALA A 63 7.16 -13.30 19.52
N GLU A 64 7.96 -14.21 20.08
CA GLU A 64 9.22 -13.92 20.78
C GLU A 64 10.38 -14.61 20.06
N LEU A 65 11.36 -13.81 19.64
CA LEU A 65 12.65 -14.26 19.12
C LEU A 65 13.75 -13.91 20.13
N PHE A 66 14.33 -14.92 20.76
CA PHE A 66 15.38 -14.77 21.75
C PHE A 66 16.71 -15.30 21.23
N ASN A 67 17.76 -14.49 21.30
CA ASN A 67 19.12 -14.85 20.93
C ASN A 67 20.12 -14.54 22.05
N PRO A 68 20.65 -15.57 22.73
CA PRO A 68 21.71 -15.42 23.74
C PRO A 68 23.12 -15.67 23.20
N ASP A 69 23.28 -16.11 21.94
CA ASP A 69 24.57 -16.54 21.41
C ASP A 69 25.35 -15.36 20.87
N ALA A 70 26.54 -15.09 21.40
CA ALA A 70 27.40 -14.00 20.98
C ALA A 70 28.66 -14.51 20.25
N PRO A 71 29.05 -13.98 19.09
CA PRO A 71 28.30 -13.12 18.17
C PRO A 71 27.48 -13.93 17.15
N ALA A 72 26.18 -13.70 17.06
CA ALA A 72 25.32 -14.37 16.08
C ALA A 72 24.02 -13.60 15.82
N GLY A 73 23.31 -13.95 14.75
CA GLY A 73 21.95 -13.45 14.48
C GLY A 73 20.97 -14.61 14.40
N ALA A 74 19.95 -14.59 15.25
CA ALA A 74 18.78 -15.43 15.06
C ALA A 74 17.83 -14.71 14.10
N VAL A 75 17.33 -15.42 13.10
CA VAL A 75 16.57 -14.82 12.00
C VAL A 75 15.23 -15.54 11.83
N ILE A 76 14.16 -14.78 11.61
CA ILE A 76 12.87 -15.30 11.17
C ILE A 76 12.39 -14.54 9.94
N LYS A 77 11.63 -15.20 9.06
CA LYS A 77 11.14 -14.58 7.83
C LYS A 77 9.74 -15.05 7.43
N GLN A 78 8.97 -14.13 6.88
CA GLN A 78 7.88 -14.40 5.94
C GLN A 78 8.49 -14.30 4.54
N ALA A 79 8.84 -15.45 3.96
CA ALA A 79 9.62 -15.53 2.74
C ALA A 79 8.76 -15.79 1.50
N ASN A 80 9.24 -15.35 0.34
CA ASN A 80 8.64 -15.62 -0.97
C ASN A 80 7.16 -15.18 -1.05
N LEU A 81 6.84 -14.08 -0.39
CA LEU A 81 5.52 -13.45 -0.42
C LEU A 81 5.20 -12.99 -1.84
N GLY A 82 3.96 -13.26 -2.28
CA GLY A 82 3.44 -12.72 -3.52
C GLY A 82 4.16 -13.16 -4.80
N VAL A 83 4.76 -14.36 -4.84
CA VAL A 83 5.30 -14.95 -6.09
C VAL A 83 4.22 -14.93 -7.18
N GLY A 84 4.55 -14.38 -8.35
CA GLY A 84 3.63 -14.23 -9.47
C GLY A 84 2.55 -13.15 -9.28
N THR A 85 2.52 -12.49 -8.13
CA THR A 85 1.64 -11.34 -7.84
C THR A 85 2.44 -10.05 -7.87
N VAL A 86 3.50 -9.97 -7.05
CA VAL A 86 4.42 -8.83 -7.01
C VAL A 86 5.22 -8.79 -8.32
N GLN A 87 5.30 -7.62 -8.93
CA GLN A 87 6.08 -7.32 -10.12
C GLN A 87 7.30 -6.44 -9.75
N PRO A 88 8.33 -6.40 -10.62
CA PRO A 88 9.43 -5.46 -10.46
C PRO A 88 8.94 -4.01 -10.38
N GLY A 89 9.45 -3.24 -9.41
CA GLY A 89 9.07 -1.83 -9.25
C GLY A 89 7.79 -1.56 -8.46
N ASP A 90 7.08 -2.60 -8.01
CA ASP A 90 5.89 -2.45 -7.18
C ASP A 90 6.18 -1.69 -5.88
N SER A 91 5.26 -0.79 -5.49
CA SER A 91 5.30 -0.17 -4.16
C SER A 91 4.82 -1.14 -3.10
N ILE A 92 5.57 -1.32 -2.02
CA ILE A 92 5.31 -2.27 -0.94
C ILE A 92 5.14 -1.52 0.37
N THR A 93 3.95 -1.62 0.98
CA THR A 93 3.68 -1.12 2.33
C THR A 93 3.92 -2.22 3.34
N ILE A 94 4.67 -1.92 4.40
CA ILE A 94 5.04 -2.88 5.45
C ILE A 94 4.64 -2.28 6.79
N SER A 95 4.07 -3.09 7.68
CA SER A 95 3.91 -2.72 9.09
C SER A 95 4.14 -3.88 10.03
N PHE A 96 4.44 -3.54 11.27
CA PHE A 96 4.44 -4.47 12.39
C PHE A 96 4.46 -3.69 13.71
N ALA A 97 3.97 -4.32 14.77
CA ALA A 97 4.28 -3.93 16.14
C ALA A 97 5.53 -4.68 16.61
N ALA A 98 6.42 -4.00 17.33
CA ALA A 98 7.60 -4.62 17.93
C ALA A 98 7.98 -3.96 19.26
N LYS A 99 8.61 -4.75 20.13
CA LYS A 99 9.34 -4.30 21.32
C LYS A 99 10.57 -5.17 21.53
N GLY A 100 11.48 -4.76 22.39
CA GLY A 100 12.66 -5.56 22.65
C GLY A 100 13.36 -5.25 23.96
N SER A 101 14.22 -6.19 24.35
CA SER A 101 15.12 -6.07 25.49
C SER A 101 16.50 -6.56 25.09
N PHE A 102 17.50 -5.69 25.21
CA PHE A 102 18.84 -5.94 24.69
C PHE A 102 19.90 -5.73 25.78
N ALA A 103 20.96 -6.53 25.73
CA ALA A 103 22.13 -6.38 26.59
C ALA A 103 23.42 -6.39 25.75
N ASN A 104 24.41 -5.60 26.17
CA ASN A 104 25.79 -5.60 25.69
C ASN A 104 25.96 -5.75 24.15
N GLY A 105 25.38 -4.85 23.36
CA GLY A 105 25.52 -4.88 21.89
C GLY A 105 24.50 -5.76 21.17
N GLY A 106 23.50 -6.28 21.89
CA GLY A 106 22.29 -6.82 21.28
C GLY A 106 21.48 -5.74 20.56
N VAL A 107 20.93 -6.09 19.40
CA VAL A 107 20.10 -5.22 18.56
C VAL A 107 19.08 -6.06 17.79
N ALA A 108 18.08 -5.41 17.20
CA ALA A 108 17.16 -6.03 16.26
C ALA A 108 17.08 -5.25 14.95
N PHE A 109 16.79 -5.96 13.86
CA PHE A 109 16.61 -5.38 12.53
C PHE A 109 15.31 -5.88 11.90
N ALA A 110 14.72 -5.04 11.06
CA ALA A 110 13.72 -5.42 10.07
C ALA A 110 14.27 -5.16 8.68
N GLU A 111 14.24 -6.18 7.84
CA GLU A 111 14.85 -6.17 6.51
C GLU A 111 13.85 -6.63 5.46
N PHE A 112 13.93 -6.04 4.29
CA PHE A 112 13.09 -6.37 3.15
C PHE A 112 13.94 -6.77 1.96
N PHE A 113 13.53 -7.84 1.27
CA PHE A 113 14.24 -8.40 0.13
C PHE A 113 13.31 -8.60 -1.05
N SER A 114 13.85 -8.41 -2.25
CA SER A 114 13.26 -8.89 -3.50
C SER A 114 14.01 -10.14 -3.95
N GLU A 115 13.33 -11.27 -3.94
CA GLU A 115 13.92 -12.61 -4.07
C GLU A 115 13.95 -13.04 -5.54
N ILE A 116 15.04 -13.71 -5.93
CA ILE A 116 15.19 -14.33 -7.25
C ILE A 116 14.84 -15.82 -7.14
N ALA A 117 14.05 -16.34 -8.08
CA ALA A 117 13.74 -17.77 -8.14
C ALA A 117 15.03 -18.59 -8.27
N GLY A 118 15.22 -19.57 -7.38
CA GLY A 118 16.44 -20.37 -7.31
C GLY A 118 17.54 -19.80 -6.41
N GLY A 119 17.36 -18.60 -5.84
CA GLY A 119 18.16 -18.04 -4.76
C GLY A 119 18.86 -16.72 -5.10
N GLY A 120 19.15 -15.94 -4.06
CA GLY A 120 19.70 -14.59 -4.19
C GLY A 120 18.62 -13.52 -4.18
N THR A 121 19.04 -12.26 -4.18
CA THR A 121 18.13 -11.10 -4.10
C THR A 121 18.50 -10.06 -5.14
N SER A 122 17.51 -9.48 -5.81
CA SER A 122 17.71 -8.34 -6.73
C SER A 122 17.82 -7.01 -5.99
N SER A 123 17.23 -6.93 -4.79
CA SER A 123 17.31 -5.79 -3.88
C SER A 123 17.26 -6.25 -2.43
N ASN A 124 17.92 -5.52 -1.54
CA ASN A 124 17.85 -5.70 -0.09
C ASN A 124 17.93 -4.36 0.63
N GLN A 125 17.18 -4.23 1.73
CA GLN A 125 17.11 -3.00 2.50
C GLN A 125 16.89 -3.29 3.98
N ILE A 126 17.61 -2.58 4.85
CA ILE A 126 17.25 -2.42 6.27
C ILE A 126 16.23 -1.28 6.35
N LEU A 127 15.01 -1.56 6.83
CA LEU A 127 13.87 -0.64 6.70
C LEU A 127 14.07 0.71 7.41
N THR A 128 14.80 0.73 8.53
CA THR A 128 15.18 1.97 9.24
C THR A 128 16.59 2.47 8.88
N GLY A 129 17.31 1.79 7.97
CA GLY A 129 18.73 2.05 7.68
C GLY A 129 19.71 1.62 8.79
N GLY A 130 19.22 1.01 9.88
CA GLY A 130 20.01 0.54 11.01
C GLY A 130 19.18 -0.32 11.97
N PRO A 131 19.61 -0.50 13.23
CA PRO A 131 18.80 -1.19 14.22
C PRO A 131 17.43 -0.54 14.42
N LEU A 132 16.41 -1.34 14.74
CA LEU A 132 15.12 -0.83 15.17
C LEU A 132 15.28 -0.07 16.51
N PRO A 133 14.74 1.15 16.65
CA PRO A 133 14.81 1.93 17.88
C PRO A 133 13.80 1.42 18.93
N LEU A 134 14.00 0.18 19.37
CA LEU A 134 13.07 -0.53 20.24
C LEU A 134 13.26 -0.19 21.71
N THR A 135 12.14 -0.17 22.42
CA THR A 135 12.05 -0.07 23.88
C THR A 135 11.42 -1.34 24.45
N GLY A 136 11.27 -1.39 25.78
CA GLY A 136 10.53 -2.47 26.46
C GLY A 136 9.02 -2.41 26.26
N ASP A 137 8.49 -1.34 25.65
CA ASP A 137 7.07 -1.16 25.34
C ASP A 137 6.82 -1.39 23.84
N TRP A 138 5.62 -1.87 23.51
CA TRP A 138 5.20 -2.08 22.12
C TRP A 138 5.18 -0.76 21.34
N GLN A 139 5.81 -0.78 20.17
CA GLN A 139 5.86 0.32 19.21
C GLN A 139 5.41 -0.19 17.85
N THR A 140 4.61 0.61 17.13
CA THR A 140 4.21 0.31 15.75
C THR A 140 5.17 0.97 14.77
N PHE A 141 5.57 0.19 13.77
CA PHE A 141 6.41 0.60 12.66
C PHE A 141 5.62 0.43 11.35
N CYS A 142 5.79 1.38 10.44
CA CYS A 142 5.12 1.44 9.15
C CYS A 142 6.10 2.03 8.12
N PHE A 143 6.25 1.35 6.98
CA PHE A 143 7.20 1.67 5.92
C PHE A 143 6.55 1.51 4.55
N THR A 144 7.13 2.19 3.57
CA THR A 144 6.87 1.97 2.14
C THR A 144 8.22 1.85 1.48
N THR A 145 8.39 0.83 0.66
CA THR A 145 9.57 0.57 -0.15
C THR A 145 9.15 0.13 -1.54
N THR A 146 10.09 -0.17 -2.42
CA THR A 146 9.85 -0.59 -3.80
C THR A 146 10.49 -1.95 -4.04
N ALA A 147 9.76 -2.84 -4.72
CA ALA A 147 10.29 -4.11 -5.19
C ALA A 147 11.46 -3.89 -6.17
N GLY A 148 12.49 -4.73 -6.06
CA GLY A 148 13.66 -4.72 -6.94
C GLY A 148 13.34 -5.14 -8.37
N SER A 149 14.36 -5.17 -9.21
CA SER A 149 14.23 -5.45 -10.65
C SER A 149 13.87 -6.90 -11.01
N ASP A 150 13.96 -7.82 -10.06
CA ASP A 150 13.57 -9.23 -10.24
C ASP A 150 12.94 -9.74 -8.94
N VAL A 151 11.67 -10.11 -9.03
CA VAL A 151 10.85 -10.69 -7.95
C VAL A 151 10.29 -12.04 -8.36
N SER A 152 10.99 -12.76 -9.24
CA SER A 152 10.61 -14.12 -9.65
C SER A 152 10.48 -15.08 -8.46
N GLY A 153 11.20 -14.81 -7.35
CA GLY A 153 11.08 -15.50 -6.07
C GLY A 153 10.13 -14.82 -5.06
N GLY A 154 9.43 -13.76 -5.44
CA GLY A 154 8.58 -12.94 -4.57
C GLY A 154 9.37 -11.94 -3.74
N VAL A 155 8.81 -11.53 -2.60
CA VAL A 155 9.46 -10.63 -1.64
C VAL A 155 9.51 -11.25 -0.24
N THR A 156 10.44 -10.80 0.60
CA THR A 156 10.61 -11.34 1.95
C THR A 156 10.69 -10.22 2.98
N LEU A 157 9.91 -10.34 4.06
CA LEU A 157 10.14 -9.59 5.29
C LEU A 157 10.90 -10.46 6.29
N GLN A 158 12.03 -9.96 6.75
CA GLN A 158 12.93 -10.63 7.69
C GLN A 158 13.06 -9.82 8.98
N MET A 159 13.03 -10.54 10.09
CA MET A 159 13.30 -9.97 11.42
C MET A 159 14.51 -10.68 12.02
N VAL A 160 15.41 -9.89 12.59
CA VAL A 160 16.68 -10.39 13.14
C VAL A 160 16.82 -9.95 14.58
N ALA A 161 17.14 -10.88 15.48
CA ALA A 161 17.68 -10.60 16.80
C ALA A 161 19.18 -10.90 16.80
N ALA A 162 20.01 -9.86 16.75
CA ALA A 162 21.45 -9.97 16.59
C ALA A 162 22.21 -9.58 17.86
N THR A 163 23.34 -10.24 18.07
CA THR A 163 24.25 -10.01 19.20
C THR A 163 25.65 -9.67 18.69
N GLY A 164 26.32 -8.76 19.40
CA GLY A 164 27.72 -8.43 19.15
C GLY A 164 28.68 -9.42 19.80
N ALA A 165 29.98 -9.23 19.60
CA ALA A 165 31.03 -10.07 20.20
C ALA A 165 31.28 -9.81 21.70
N ALA A 166 30.56 -8.86 22.30
CA ALA A 166 30.73 -8.53 23.71
C ALA A 166 30.19 -9.65 24.61
N ALA A 167 30.92 -9.94 25.68
CA ALA A 167 30.48 -10.93 26.65
C ALA A 167 29.12 -10.53 27.26
N GLY A 168 28.17 -11.48 27.28
CA GLY A 168 26.81 -11.24 27.75
C GLY A 168 25.93 -10.46 26.76
N SER A 169 26.30 -10.37 25.48
CA SER A 169 25.40 -9.84 24.45
C SER A 169 24.16 -10.72 24.32
N VAL A 170 22.98 -10.11 24.41
CA VAL A 170 21.69 -10.80 24.31
C VAL A 170 20.71 -9.90 23.56
N ALA A 171 19.88 -10.50 22.70
CA ALA A 171 18.79 -9.82 22.03
C ALA A 171 17.48 -10.59 22.21
N VAL A 172 16.45 -9.91 22.72
CA VAL A 172 15.07 -10.41 22.74
C VAL A 172 14.23 -9.44 21.90
N LEU A 173 13.55 -9.98 20.90
CA LEU A 173 12.68 -9.24 20.00
C LEU A 173 11.28 -9.85 20.07
N PHE A 174 10.28 -9.01 20.32
CA PHE A 174 8.87 -9.38 20.21
C PHE A 174 8.27 -8.71 18.98
N ILE A 175 7.44 -9.45 18.24
CA ILE A 175 6.82 -8.99 16.99
C ILE A 175 5.36 -9.42 16.96
N ASP A 176 4.51 -8.53 16.49
CA ASP A 176 3.07 -8.75 16.35
C ASP A 176 2.51 -7.90 15.20
N ASP A 177 1.26 -8.14 14.81
CA ASP A 177 0.51 -7.36 13.80
C ASP A 177 1.28 -7.11 12.49
N VAL A 178 2.01 -8.12 12.01
CA VAL A 178 2.82 -8.00 10.79
C VAL A 178 1.92 -7.96 9.56
N SER A 179 2.16 -6.99 8.67
CA SER A 179 1.47 -6.84 7.39
C SER A 179 2.45 -6.45 6.30
N VAL A 180 2.30 -7.02 5.10
CA VAL A 180 3.06 -6.67 3.90
C VAL A 180 2.07 -6.61 2.75
N LYS A 181 1.91 -5.44 2.14
CA LYS A 181 0.92 -5.20 1.08
C LYS A 181 1.62 -4.65 -0.14
N VAL A 182 1.17 -5.10 -1.30
CA VAL A 182 1.55 -4.50 -2.58
C VAL A 182 0.55 -3.43 -2.97
N SER A 183 1.06 -2.26 -3.36
CA SER A 183 0.33 -1.06 -3.77
C SER A 183 0.56 -0.77 -5.26
N GLU A 184 0.50 -1.84 -6.05
CA GLU A 184 0.53 -1.83 -7.52
C GLU A 184 -0.88 -2.18 -8.04
N PHE A 185 -1.31 -1.48 -9.08
CA PHE A 185 -2.64 -1.69 -9.66
C PHE A 185 -2.61 -2.38 -11.02
N ALA A 186 -1.50 -2.32 -11.77
CA ALA A 186 -1.35 -3.02 -13.02
C ALA A 186 -1.30 -4.54 -12.79
N ALA A 187 -2.10 -5.28 -13.55
CA ALA A 187 -2.10 -6.73 -13.56
C ALA A 187 -1.23 -7.24 -14.71
N ASN A 188 -0.32 -8.18 -14.46
CA ASN A 188 0.53 -8.77 -15.52
C ASN A 188 1.21 -7.69 -16.39
N GLY A 189 1.81 -6.69 -15.74
CA GLY A 189 2.42 -5.55 -16.41
C GLY A 189 3.71 -5.90 -17.16
N GLY A 190 4.41 -6.94 -16.72
CA GLY A 190 5.62 -7.48 -17.37
C GLY A 190 5.41 -8.74 -18.21
N PHE A 191 4.18 -9.22 -18.41
CA PHE A 191 3.88 -10.36 -19.30
C PHE A 191 4.58 -11.69 -18.99
N GLU A 192 5.25 -11.82 -17.84
CA GLU A 192 6.14 -12.93 -17.47
C GLU A 192 5.45 -14.30 -17.33
N GLN A 193 4.11 -14.33 -17.35
CA GLN A 193 3.36 -15.58 -17.46
C GLN A 193 3.33 -16.13 -18.90
N GLY A 194 3.84 -15.39 -19.88
CA GLY A 194 3.81 -15.74 -21.30
C GLY A 194 2.42 -15.59 -21.91
N ASP A 195 1.54 -14.77 -21.31
CA ASP A 195 0.19 -14.49 -21.80
C ASP A 195 -0.20 -13.01 -21.61
N THR A 196 -1.35 -12.63 -22.16
CA THR A 196 -1.91 -11.27 -22.10
C THR A 196 -3.06 -11.16 -21.10
N SER A 197 -3.17 -12.08 -20.14
CA SER A 197 -4.21 -12.02 -19.11
C SER A 197 -4.10 -10.72 -18.31
N GLY A 198 -5.23 -10.19 -17.84
CA GLY A 198 -5.31 -8.87 -17.18
C GLY A 198 -5.49 -7.69 -18.15
N TRP A 199 -5.24 -7.87 -19.45
CA TRP A 199 -5.41 -6.83 -20.46
C TRP A 199 -6.65 -7.05 -21.32
N GLN A 200 -7.38 -5.96 -21.60
CA GLN A 200 -8.44 -5.94 -22.59
C GLN A 200 -7.87 -5.54 -23.95
N TYR A 201 -8.25 -6.28 -25.00
CA TYR A 201 -7.81 -6.02 -26.37
C TYR A 201 -8.99 -5.66 -27.26
N PHE A 202 -8.87 -4.54 -27.98
CA PHE A 202 -9.81 -4.01 -28.94
C PHE A 202 -9.19 -4.10 -30.34
N PRO A 203 -9.46 -5.20 -31.07
CA PRO A 203 -8.81 -5.48 -32.35
C PRO A 203 -9.36 -4.64 -33.50
N THR A 204 -8.51 -4.41 -34.48
CA THR A 204 -8.84 -4.14 -35.87
C THR A 204 -8.84 -5.47 -36.64
N PRO A 205 -9.31 -5.52 -37.91
CA PRO A 205 -9.47 -6.77 -38.64
C PRO A 205 -8.24 -7.70 -38.66
N ASN A 206 -7.02 -7.15 -38.73
CA ASN A 206 -5.78 -7.92 -38.82
C ASN A 206 -4.75 -7.60 -37.74
N SER A 207 -5.12 -6.82 -36.71
CA SER A 207 -4.20 -6.53 -35.61
C SER A 207 -4.06 -7.73 -34.66
N THR A 208 -2.95 -7.79 -33.94
CA THR A 208 -2.70 -8.81 -32.90
C THR A 208 -2.22 -8.18 -31.61
N PHE A 209 -2.43 -8.90 -30.50
CA PHE A 209 -1.87 -8.57 -29.20
C PHE A 209 -1.43 -9.86 -28.49
N ASP A 210 -0.12 -10.05 -28.38
CA ASP A 210 0.47 -11.30 -27.93
C ASP A 210 1.61 -11.04 -26.93
N ALA A 211 1.83 -11.95 -25.99
CA ALA A 211 3.08 -11.99 -25.21
C ALA A 211 4.17 -12.66 -26.04
N THR A 212 5.35 -12.04 -26.12
CA THR A 212 6.45 -12.45 -27.01
C THR A 212 7.77 -12.49 -26.26
N MET A 213 8.77 -13.21 -26.78
CA MET A 213 10.14 -13.22 -26.22
C MET A 213 10.97 -11.99 -26.61
N ASP A 214 10.31 -10.90 -27.04
CA ASP A 214 10.92 -9.59 -27.24
C ASP A 214 10.52 -8.70 -26.06
N PHE A 215 11.43 -8.57 -25.10
CA PHE A 215 11.17 -8.01 -23.77
C PHE A 215 12.25 -7.00 -23.37
N ASN A 216 11.93 -6.15 -22.40
CA ASN A 216 12.86 -5.23 -21.77
C ASN A 216 13.53 -5.89 -20.56
N THR A 217 12.75 -6.53 -19.68
CA THR A 217 13.25 -7.36 -18.58
C THR A 217 12.59 -8.74 -18.57
N GLY A 218 13.07 -9.65 -17.72
CA GLY A 218 12.48 -10.99 -17.62
C GLY A 218 12.65 -11.84 -18.87
N ALA A 219 11.55 -12.44 -19.33
CA ALA A 219 11.50 -13.40 -20.43
C ALA A 219 10.40 -13.08 -21.47
N PHE A 220 9.43 -12.23 -21.14
CA PHE A 220 8.30 -11.93 -22.02
C PHE A 220 7.96 -10.44 -22.03
N GLY A 221 7.47 -9.94 -23.16
CA GLY A 221 6.95 -8.59 -23.32
C GLY A 221 5.70 -8.59 -24.19
N GLY A 222 4.81 -7.64 -23.98
CA GLY A 222 3.58 -7.51 -24.76
C GLY A 222 3.84 -6.86 -26.12
N SER A 223 3.30 -7.43 -27.20
CA SER A 223 3.42 -6.90 -28.56
C SER A 223 2.05 -6.59 -29.15
N LEU A 224 1.79 -5.31 -29.41
CA LEU A 224 0.60 -4.82 -30.11
C LEU A 224 0.97 -4.44 -31.55
N ASN A 225 0.49 -5.23 -32.51
CA ASN A 225 0.71 -5.00 -33.94
C ASN A 225 -0.60 -4.57 -34.61
N ASN A 226 -0.58 -3.41 -35.26
CA ASN A 226 -1.65 -2.94 -36.12
C ASN A 226 -1.12 -2.75 -37.55
N PRO A 227 -1.45 -3.65 -38.49
CA PRO A 227 -1.07 -3.50 -39.90
C PRO A 227 -2.13 -2.78 -40.75
N ASP A 228 -3.29 -2.47 -40.19
CA ASP A 228 -4.44 -1.95 -40.94
C ASP A 228 -4.35 -0.42 -41.06
N MET A 229 -4.45 0.13 -42.27
CA MET A 229 -4.55 1.57 -42.47
C MET A 229 -5.87 2.12 -41.91
N THR A 230 -5.89 3.38 -41.47
CA THR A 230 -7.09 4.10 -40.96
C THR A 230 -7.75 3.52 -39.71
N THR A 231 -7.05 2.64 -39.00
CA THR A 231 -7.57 2.00 -37.78
C THR A 231 -6.68 2.30 -36.57
N GLY A 232 -7.18 1.94 -35.39
CA GLY A 232 -6.40 1.92 -34.16
C GLY A 232 -6.67 0.61 -33.42
N ALA A 233 -5.62 -0.17 -33.19
CA ALA A 233 -5.67 -1.31 -32.27
C ALA A 233 -5.37 -0.79 -30.87
N VAL A 234 -6.15 -1.22 -29.88
CA VAL A 234 -6.07 -0.68 -28.53
C VAL A 234 -5.98 -1.80 -27.52
N ILE A 235 -5.10 -1.64 -26.53
CA ILE A 235 -5.09 -2.46 -25.32
C ILE A 235 -5.27 -1.57 -24.10
N LYS A 236 -5.92 -2.10 -23.06
CA LYS A 236 -6.05 -1.36 -21.81
C LYS A 236 -6.21 -2.27 -20.60
N GLN A 237 -5.82 -1.72 -19.46
CA GLN A 237 -6.25 -2.20 -18.15
C GLN A 237 -7.20 -1.18 -17.57
N ALA A 238 -8.42 -1.61 -17.24
CA ALA A 238 -9.49 -0.72 -16.82
C ALA A 238 -10.02 -1.09 -15.44
N ASN A 239 -10.59 -0.09 -14.78
CA ASN A 239 -11.15 -0.19 -13.43
C ASN A 239 -10.12 -0.59 -12.36
N LEU A 240 -8.92 -0.07 -12.51
CA LEU A 240 -7.84 -0.27 -11.56
C LEU A 240 -8.07 0.55 -10.28
N GLY A 241 -7.74 -0.01 -9.12
CA GLY A 241 -7.78 0.70 -7.84
C GLY A 241 -9.18 1.13 -7.35
N VAL A 242 -10.27 0.51 -7.84
CA VAL A 242 -11.65 0.81 -7.38
C VAL A 242 -11.76 0.69 -5.86
N GLY A 243 -12.19 1.77 -5.21
CA GLY A 243 -12.36 1.82 -3.75
C GLY A 243 -11.05 2.01 -2.96
N THR A 244 -9.92 2.13 -3.65
CA THR A 244 -8.60 2.39 -3.06
C THR A 244 -8.06 3.75 -3.50
N ILE A 245 -8.15 4.05 -4.79
CA ILE A 245 -7.79 5.36 -5.35
C ILE A 245 -8.90 6.35 -5.01
N ASN A 246 -8.53 7.50 -4.46
CA ASN A 246 -9.43 8.61 -4.18
C ASN A 246 -9.30 9.69 -5.25
N PRO A 247 -10.35 10.51 -5.45
CA PRO A 247 -10.23 11.72 -6.27
C PRO A 247 -9.08 12.61 -5.78
N GLY A 248 -8.20 13.05 -6.68
CA GLY A 248 -7.04 13.87 -6.33
C GLY A 248 -5.78 13.10 -5.96
N ASP A 249 -5.83 11.77 -5.82
CA ASP A 249 -4.62 10.98 -5.55
C ASP A 249 -3.60 11.18 -6.68
N PRO A 250 -2.31 11.43 -6.38
CA PRO A 250 -1.27 11.34 -7.39
C PRO A 250 -1.11 9.89 -7.82
N ILE A 251 -0.96 9.68 -9.12
CA ILE A 251 -0.79 8.36 -9.74
C ILE A 251 0.54 8.36 -10.49
N ASN A 252 1.39 7.38 -10.19
CA ASN A 252 2.66 7.19 -10.86
C ASN A 252 2.52 6.02 -11.83
N ILE A 253 2.87 6.27 -13.09
CA ILE A 253 2.79 5.29 -14.17
C ILE A 253 4.18 5.14 -14.76
N SER A 254 4.68 3.91 -14.86
CA SER A 254 5.91 3.62 -15.57
C SER A 254 5.72 2.43 -16.50
N PHE A 255 6.44 2.42 -17.62
CA PHE A 255 6.50 1.27 -18.53
C PHE A 255 7.73 1.37 -19.42
N ALA A 256 8.25 0.23 -19.85
CA ALA A 256 9.17 0.17 -20.98
C ALA A 256 8.38 0.05 -22.28
N ALA A 257 8.78 0.77 -23.32
CA ALA A 257 8.19 0.63 -24.64
C ALA A 257 9.20 0.88 -25.75
N LYS A 258 8.94 0.25 -26.91
CA LYS A 258 9.57 0.53 -28.19
C LYS A 258 8.55 0.40 -29.31
N GLY A 259 8.89 0.85 -30.51
CA GLY A 259 8.04 0.62 -31.66
C GLY A 259 8.72 0.80 -33.01
N ASP A 260 8.08 0.22 -34.01
CA ASP A 260 8.42 0.35 -35.42
C ASP A 260 7.17 0.82 -36.17
N PHE A 261 7.29 1.91 -36.91
CA PHE A 261 6.16 2.63 -37.49
C PHE A 261 6.35 2.88 -38.98
N GLY A 262 5.31 2.57 -39.72
CA GLY A 262 5.11 3.04 -41.07
C GLY A 262 4.78 4.54 -41.12
N ILE A 263 4.71 5.07 -42.34
CA ILE A 263 4.43 6.49 -42.56
C ILE A 263 3.06 6.85 -41.97
N GLY A 264 3.00 7.87 -41.12
CA GLY A 264 1.74 8.38 -40.56
C GLY A 264 1.14 7.51 -39.45
N SER A 265 1.94 6.62 -38.86
CA SER A 265 1.56 5.77 -37.74
C SER A 265 2.17 6.27 -36.43
N ILE A 266 1.46 6.04 -35.32
CA ILE A 266 1.82 6.55 -34.00
C ILE A 266 1.34 5.59 -32.90
N CYS A 267 1.90 5.76 -31.70
CA CYS A 267 1.39 5.16 -30.47
C CYS A 267 1.01 6.24 -29.46
N PHE A 268 -0.11 6.06 -28.75
CA PHE A 268 -0.44 6.86 -27.57
C PHE A 268 -0.42 5.99 -26.32
N ALA A 269 -0.03 6.59 -25.19
CA ALA A 269 -0.39 6.12 -23.87
C ALA A 269 -1.35 7.14 -23.22
N GLU A 270 -2.47 6.64 -22.74
CA GLU A 270 -3.57 7.43 -22.22
C GLU A 270 -3.95 6.95 -20.82
N PHE A 271 -4.26 7.91 -19.95
CA PHE A 271 -4.77 7.65 -18.62
C PHE A 271 -6.17 8.21 -18.48
N PHE A 272 -7.04 7.44 -17.81
CA PHE A 272 -8.42 7.83 -17.56
C PHE A 272 -8.78 7.63 -16.10
N SER A 273 -9.62 8.52 -15.59
CA SER A 273 -10.40 8.30 -14.37
C SER A 273 -11.81 7.90 -14.76
N GLU A 274 -12.24 6.73 -14.30
CA GLU A 274 -13.46 6.06 -14.74
C GLU A 274 -14.61 6.30 -13.75
N ILE A 275 -15.81 6.44 -14.31
CA ILE A 275 -17.06 6.56 -13.55
C ILE A 275 -17.71 5.18 -13.46
N ALA A 276 -18.20 4.80 -12.27
CA ALA A 276 -18.92 3.54 -12.09
C ALA A 276 -20.14 3.47 -13.03
N GLY A 277 -20.23 2.38 -13.81
CA GLY A 277 -21.28 2.21 -14.82
C GLY A 277 -20.95 2.79 -16.20
N GLY A 278 -19.78 3.41 -16.36
CA GLY A 278 -19.19 3.80 -17.64
C GLY A 278 -19.03 5.31 -17.82
N GLY A 279 -18.05 5.68 -18.65
CA GLY A 279 -17.67 7.07 -18.92
C GLY A 279 -16.43 7.48 -18.14
N THR A 280 -15.84 8.62 -18.52
CA THR A 280 -14.58 9.11 -17.94
C THR A 280 -14.81 10.46 -17.30
N SER A 281 -14.32 10.64 -16.06
CA SER A 281 -14.39 11.93 -15.36
C SER A 281 -13.24 12.86 -15.77
N ALA A 282 -12.11 12.27 -16.15
CA ALA A 282 -10.91 12.94 -16.62
C ALA A 282 -10.14 11.99 -17.54
N ASN A 283 -9.40 12.55 -18.49
CA ASN A 283 -8.51 11.79 -19.35
C ASN A 283 -7.35 12.67 -19.83
N GLU A 284 -6.21 12.04 -20.09
CA GLU A 284 -5.06 12.72 -20.67
C GLU A 284 -4.16 11.79 -21.47
N PHE A 285 -3.38 12.39 -22.39
CA PHE A 285 -2.24 11.73 -23.01
C PHE A 285 -1.02 11.93 -22.11
N LEU A 286 -0.41 10.83 -21.65
CA LEU A 286 0.67 10.89 -20.67
C LEU A 286 1.89 11.69 -21.14
N SER A 287 2.19 11.67 -22.44
CA SER A 287 3.26 12.47 -23.04
C SER A 287 2.80 13.81 -23.63
N GLY A 288 1.55 14.20 -23.41
CA GLY A 288 0.91 15.36 -24.07
C GLY A 288 0.63 15.15 -25.58
N GLY A 289 0.92 13.96 -26.10
CA GLY A 289 0.78 13.58 -27.50
C GLY A 289 1.20 12.13 -27.75
N PRO A 290 1.62 11.80 -28.99
CA PRO A 290 2.16 10.48 -29.30
C PRO A 290 3.44 10.18 -28.52
N LEU A 291 3.62 8.93 -28.09
CA LEU A 291 4.86 8.48 -27.49
C LEU A 291 6.02 8.58 -28.50
N PRO A 292 7.17 9.17 -28.10
CA PRO A 292 8.33 9.31 -28.98
C PRO A 292 9.17 8.02 -29.00
N LEU A 293 8.56 6.94 -29.50
CA LEU A 293 9.16 5.61 -29.50
C LEU A 293 10.25 5.47 -30.59
N SER A 294 11.32 4.74 -30.24
CA SER A 294 12.32 4.23 -31.18
C SER A 294 12.24 2.70 -31.28
N THR A 295 13.10 2.10 -32.10
CA THR A 295 13.23 0.63 -32.20
C THR A 295 13.94 0.00 -31.00
N ASP A 296 14.52 0.80 -30.12
CA ASP A 296 15.17 0.34 -28.89
C ASP A 296 14.23 0.54 -27.70
N TRP A 297 14.33 -0.31 -26.68
CA TRP A 297 13.56 -0.15 -25.46
C TRP A 297 13.88 1.16 -24.74
N GLN A 298 12.83 1.88 -24.37
CA GLN A 298 12.90 3.12 -23.60
C GLN A 298 11.96 3.01 -22.40
N THR A 299 12.42 3.40 -21.23
CA THR A 299 11.55 3.53 -20.05
C THR A 299 10.89 4.91 -20.05
N PHE A 300 9.57 4.92 -19.90
CA PHE A 300 8.76 6.10 -19.72
C PHE A 300 8.19 6.12 -18.31
N SER A 301 8.23 7.28 -17.67
CA SER A 301 7.64 7.47 -16.35
C SER A 301 6.87 8.78 -16.32
N PHE A 302 5.66 8.72 -15.79
CA PHE A 302 4.71 9.82 -15.72
C PHE A 302 4.11 9.91 -14.32
N SER A 303 3.85 11.14 -13.89
CA SER A 303 3.04 11.40 -12.71
C SER A 303 1.82 12.20 -13.14
N THR A 304 0.64 11.74 -12.73
CA THR A 304 -0.65 12.36 -13.00
C THR A 304 -1.49 12.41 -11.74
N THR A 305 -2.71 12.91 -11.83
CA THR A 305 -3.65 13.01 -10.72
C THR A 305 -4.96 12.36 -11.11
N ALA A 306 -5.49 11.54 -10.20
CA ALA A 306 -6.79 10.93 -10.34
C ALA A 306 -7.87 12.03 -10.40
N GLY A 307 -8.78 11.89 -11.36
CA GLY A 307 -9.82 12.86 -11.64
C GLY A 307 -10.86 13.00 -10.53
N PRO A 308 -11.84 13.90 -10.71
CA PRO A 308 -12.81 14.23 -9.66
C PRO A 308 -13.80 13.09 -9.32
N ASP A 309 -13.91 12.05 -10.17
CA ASP A 309 -14.72 10.87 -9.90
C ASP A 309 -13.97 9.61 -10.39
N VAL A 310 -13.55 8.80 -9.43
CA VAL A 310 -12.87 7.51 -9.64
C VAL A 310 -13.70 6.35 -9.12
N SER A 311 -15.03 6.51 -9.07
CA SER A 311 -15.94 5.44 -8.62
C SER A 311 -15.82 4.17 -9.47
N GLY A 312 -15.39 4.30 -10.73
CA GLY A 312 -15.05 3.20 -11.62
C GLY A 312 -13.57 2.84 -11.62
N GLY A 313 -12.72 3.49 -10.82
CA GLY A 313 -11.27 3.29 -10.78
C GLY A 313 -10.54 4.14 -11.82
N VAL A 314 -9.37 3.66 -12.24
CA VAL A 314 -8.55 4.29 -13.29
C VAL A 314 -8.23 3.31 -14.41
N THR A 315 -7.85 3.83 -15.58
CA THR A 315 -7.50 3.03 -16.75
C THR A 315 -6.18 3.52 -17.33
N LEU A 316 -5.29 2.59 -17.68
CA LEU A 316 -4.16 2.84 -18.59
C LEU A 316 -4.44 2.16 -19.93
N GLN A 317 -4.25 2.90 -21.01
CA GLN A 317 -4.49 2.46 -22.38
C GLN A 317 -3.28 2.73 -23.26
N PHE A 318 -3.01 1.80 -24.18
CA PHE A 318 -2.08 2.00 -25.30
C PHE A 318 -2.82 1.82 -26.62
N ALA A 319 -2.58 2.73 -27.55
CA ALA A 319 -3.24 2.74 -28.85
C ALA A 319 -2.23 2.81 -30.00
N ALA A 320 -2.15 1.75 -30.80
CA ALA A 320 -1.36 1.68 -32.03
C ALA A 320 -2.22 2.12 -33.22
N ILE A 321 -2.01 3.35 -33.70
CA ILE A 321 -2.90 4.02 -34.65
C ILE A 321 -2.18 4.25 -35.99
N ASN A 322 -2.90 3.95 -37.07
CA ASN A 322 -2.42 4.10 -38.44
C ASN A 322 -3.23 5.15 -39.21
N GLY A 323 -2.51 6.04 -39.90
CA GLY A 323 -3.09 7.01 -40.81
C GLY A 323 -3.66 6.41 -42.10
N ALA A 324 -4.24 7.27 -42.92
CA ALA A 324 -4.77 6.94 -44.25
C ALA A 324 -3.68 6.98 -45.34
N VAL A 325 -2.52 6.38 -45.08
CA VAL A 325 -1.37 6.45 -46.00
C VAL A 325 -0.89 5.04 -46.35
N SER A 326 -0.64 4.80 -47.64
CA SER A 326 -0.07 3.53 -48.08
C SER A 326 1.29 3.31 -47.40
N GLY A 327 1.44 2.16 -46.72
CA GLY A 327 2.62 1.83 -45.94
C GLY A 327 2.53 2.24 -44.46
N SER A 328 1.38 2.72 -43.97
CA SER A 328 1.13 2.85 -42.52
C SER A 328 1.03 1.47 -41.87
N PHE A 329 1.74 1.29 -40.76
CA PHE A 329 1.64 0.17 -39.82
C PHE A 329 2.20 0.64 -38.47
N ALA A 330 1.78 0.02 -37.37
CA ALA A 330 2.27 0.34 -36.04
C ALA A 330 2.54 -0.96 -35.28
N ASN A 331 3.80 -1.21 -34.97
CA ASN A 331 4.23 -2.29 -34.08
C ASN A 331 4.73 -1.65 -32.79
N VAL A 332 4.10 -1.98 -31.66
CA VAL A 332 4.45 -1.45 -30.36
C VAL A 332 4.74 -2.62 -29.43
N SER A 333 5.92 -2.63 -28.82
CA SER A 333 6.23 -3.55 -27.72
C SER A 333 6.20 -2.78 -26.41
N ILE A 334 5.58 -3.36 -25.39
CA ILE A 334 5.38 -2.77 -24.06
C ILE A 334 5.77 -3.82 -23.02
N ASP A 335 6.42 -3.37 -21.96
CA ASP A 335 6.88 -4.22 -20.87
C ASP A 335 6.97 -3.41 -19.58
N ASP A 336 7.17 -4.08 -18.44
CA ASP A 336 7.39 -3.47 -17.11
C ASP A 336 6.35 -2.40 -16.74
N VAL A 337 5.07 -2.64 -17.05
CA VAL A 337 4.00 -1.68 -16.75
C VAL A 337 3.70 -1.66 -15.25
N THR A 338 3.85 -0.50 -14.63
CA THR A 338 3.49 -0.22 -13.24
C THR A 338 2.58 1.01 -13.16
N ILE A 339 1.62 0.94 -12.25
CA ILE A 339 0.61 1.94 -11.90
C ILE A 339 0.46 1.88 -10.39
N THR A 340 1.07 2.84 -9.71
CA THR A 340 1.01 2.94 -8.25
C THR A 340 0.30 4.22 -7.85
N SER A 341 -0.31 4.22 -6.67
CA SER A 341 -0.65 5.48 -6.03
C SER A 341 0.64 6.13 -5.54
N GLY A 342 0.85 7.39 -5.90
CA GLY A 342 1.83 8.26 -5.28
C GLY A 342 1.36 8.77 -3.91
N ALA A 343 0.07 8.57 -3.58
CA ALA A 343 -0.45 8.93 -2.28
C ALA A 343 0.23 8.10 -1.19
N GLY A 344 0.25 8.65 0.01
CA GLY A 344 0.67 7.93 1.19
C GLY A 344 -0.21 6.73 1.52
N SER A 345 0.12 6.07 2.62
CA SER A 345 -0.67 4.97 3.17
C SER A 345 -1.12 5.28 4.59
N THR A 346 -2.25 4.69 4.99
CA THR A 346 -2.81 4.87 6.35
C THR A 346 -3.13 3.53 6.99
N MET A 347 -2.89 3.42 8.28
CA MET A 347 -3.10 2.19 9.05
C MET A 347 -3.52 2.48 10.49
N ASN A 348 -4.64 1.90 10.90
CA ASN A 348 -5.03 1.88 12.30
C ASN A 348 -4.15 0.92 13.10
N TYR A 349 -3.74 1.34 14.28
CA TYR A 349 -3.00 0.53 15.24
C TYR A 349 -3.41 0.92 16.67
N CYS A 350 -3.00 0.09 17.63
CA CYS A 350 -3.38 0.23 19.03
C CYS A 350 -4.89 -0.02 19.26
N ILE A 351 -5.23 -0.64 20.40
CA ILE A 351 -6.63 -0.99 20.71
C ILE A 351 -7.25 0.11 21.56
N ALA A 352 -8.35 0.68 21.07
CA ALA A 352 -9.16 1.63 21.82
C ALA A 352 -9.87 0.95 22.99
N ALA A 353 -9.76 1.51 24.20
CA ALA A 353 -10.54 1.05 25.33
C ALA A 353 -12.03 1.43 25.16
N PRO A 354 -12.99 0.56 25.56
CA PRO A 354 -14.40 0.91 25.54
C PRO A 354 -14.70 2.20 26.31
N ASN A 355 -15.56 3.06 25.75
CA ASN A 355 -16.00 4.30 26.38
C ASN A 355 -17.49 4.24 26.81
N SER A 356 -18.08 5.35 27.25
CA SER A 356 -19.52 5.41 27.63
C SER A 356 -20.53 4.98 26.56
N THR A 357 -20.13 4.87 25.29
CA THR A 357 -20.95 4.28 24.22
C THR A 357 -20.96 2.75 24.22
N GLY A 358 -20.06 2.12 25.00
CA GLY A 358 -19.89 0.67 25.09
C GLY A 358 -18.85 0.09 24.13
N VAL A 359 -18.31 0.89 23.21
CA VAL A 359 -17.27 0.50 22.25
C VAL A 359 -16.07 1.45 22.32
N GLY A 360 -14.93 1.01 21.79
CA GLY A 360 -13.76 1.88 21.62
C GLY A 360 -13.97 2.86 20.46
N ALA A 361 -13.47 4.09 20.61
CA ALA A 361 -13.54 5.09 19.55
C ALA A 361 -12.45 4.85 18.48
N VAL A 362 -12.76 5.14 17.22
CA VAL A 362 -11.95 4.74 16.06
C VAL A 362 -11.52 5.95 15.24
N MET A 363 -10.22 6.01 14.92
CA MET A 363 -9.61 6.92 13.97
C MET A 363 -9.85 6.44 12.55
N SER A 364 -9.99 7.37 11.62
CA SER A 364 -9.92 7.10 10.18
C SER A 364 -9.41 8.33 9.46
N SER A 365 -9.22 8.21 8.15
CA SER A 365 -8.84 9.32 7.29
C SER A 365 -9.67 9.35 6.01
N THR A 366 -9.69 10.51 5.38
CA THR A 366 -10.29 10.77 4.07
C THR A 366 -9.38 11.70 3.27
N GLY A 367 -9.50 11.68 1.94
CA GLY A 367 -8.63 12.46 1.05
C GLY A 367 -7.24 11.82 0.90
N THR A 368 -6.34 12.56 0.28
CA THR A 368 -5.05 12.05 -0.17
C THR A 368 -3.98 12.22 0.92
N PRO A 369 -3.38 11.14 1.48
CA PRO A 369 -2.22 11.25 2.39
C PRO A 369 -0.93 11.65 1.65
N GLY A 370 -0.95 12.70 0.83
CA GLY A 370 0.18 13.22 0.07
C GLY A 370 0.64 14.57 0.58
N VAL A 371 1.94 14.84 0.52
CA VAL A 371 2.47 16.17 0.90
C VAL A 371 2.03 17.20 -0.14
N GLY A 372 1.29 18.22 0.30
CA GLY A 372 0.81 19.27 -0.60
C GLY A 372 -0.53 19.00 -1.30
N ALA A 373 -1.18 17.85 -1.06
CA ALA A 373 -2.50 17.54 -1.63
C ALA A 373 -3.63 18.45 -1.09
N GLN A 374 -3.45 19.02 0.11
CA GLN A 374 -4.36 19.95 0.81
C GLN A 374 -5.79 19.44 1.10
N ASP A 375 -6.10 18.19 0.78
CA ASP A 375 -7.42 17.56 0.94
C ASP A 375 -7.44 16.46 2.02
N PHE A 376 -6.30 16.16 2.64
CA PHE A 376 -6.21 15.16 3.70
C PHE A 376 -6.96 15.59 4.96
N ALA A 377 -7.78 14.70 5.51
CA ALA A 377 -8.46 14.89 6.77
C ALA A 377 -8.44 13.61 7.62
N ILE A 378 -8.38 13.79 8.94
CA ILE A 378 -8.54 12.70 9.91
C ILE A 378 -9.90 12.81 10.61
N GLN A 379 -10.44 11.68 11.02
CA GLN A 379 -11.72 11.59 11.71
C GLN A 379 -11.60 10.71 12.95
N ALA A 380 -12.41 11.01 13.96
CA ALA A 380 -12.60 10.17 15.13
C ALA A 380 -14.10 9.89 15.28
N SER A 381 -14.46 8.62 15.38
CA SER A 381 -15.82 8.11 15.41
C SER A 381 -16.07 7.26 16.67
N GLY A 382 -17.34 7.02 17.01
CA GLY A 382 -17.70 6.30 18.25
C GLY A 382 -17.44 7.13 19.51
N LEU A 383 -17.45 8.46 19.39
CA LEU A 383 -17.22 9.36 20.52
C LEU A 383 -18.50 9.63 21.32
N PRO A 384 -18.42 9.85 22.64
CA PRO A 384 -19.57 10.24 23.46
C PRO A 384 -20.17 11.58 23.02
N VAL A 385 -21.45 11.60 22.64
CA VAL A 385 -22.15 12.80 22.17
C VAL A 385 -22.18 13.90 23.25
N GLY A 386 -21.96 15.15 22.84
CA GLY A 386 -21.96 16.30 23.76
C GLY A 386 -20.69 16.43 24.61
N SER A 387 -19.71 15.55 24.41
CA SER A 387 -18.38 15.65 25.01
C SER A 387 -17.45 16.53 24.16
N PHE A 388 -16.16 16.52 24.49
CA PHE A 388 -15.12 17.24 23.74
C PHE A 388 -14.02 16.30 23.29
N ALA A 389 -13.48 16.53 22.09
CA ALA A 389 -12.37 15.78 21.52
C ALA A 389 -11.26 16.73 21.03
N LEU A 390 -10.02 16.27 21.04
CA LEU A 390 -8.86 16.98 20.52
C LEU A 390 -7.97 15.99 19.76
N PHE A 391 -7.70 16.32 18.49
CA PHE A 391 -6.74 15.58 17.69
C PHE A 391 -5.31 15.93 18.08
N MET A 392 -4.45 14.93 17.99
CA MET A 392 -3.04 15.01 18.27
C MET A 392 -2.25 14.32 17.17
N VAL A 393 -1.03 14.78 16.95
CA VAL A 393 -0.07 14.17 16.04
C VAL A 393 1.25 13.96 16.76
N GLY A 394 1.90 12.83 16.51
CA GLY A 394 3.23 12.49 16.99
C GLY A 394 4.13 12.05 15.83
N THR A 395 5.43 12.07 16.05
CA THR A 395 6.43 11.55 15.09
C THR A 395 6.91 10.14 15.44
N GLU A 396 6.43 9.60 16.56
CA GLU A 396 6.77 8.26 17.05
C GLU A 396 5.51 7.59 17.62
N SER A 397 5.44 6.28 17.49
CA SER A 397 4.42 5.48 18.18
C SER A 397 4.79 5.29 19.66
N ALA A 398 3.78 5.04 20.48
CA ALA A 398 3.91 4.75 21.90
C ALA A 398 2.86 3.72 22.31
N ASN A 399 2.93 3.28 23.57
CA ASN A 399 1.93 2.39 24.16
C ASN A 399 1.86 2.64 25.68
N ALA A 400 1.37 3.82 26.09
CA ALA A 400 1.35 4.23 27.50
C ALA A 400 -0.08 4.32 28.06
N PRO A 401 -0.40 3.68 29.20
CA PRO A 401 -1.70 3.85 29.85
C PRO A 401 -1.97 5.33 30.16
N SER A 402 -3.13 5.84 29.76
CA SER A 402 -3.49 7.24 29.93
C SER A 402 -5.00 7.41 29.96
N PHE A 403 -5.52 8.08 30.99
CA PHE A 403 -6.94 8.09 31.33
C PHE A 403 -7.52 6.66 31.41
N ASN A 404 -8.69 6.40 30.80
CA ASN A 404 -9.29 5.05 30.74
C ASN A 404 -8.70 4.18 29.62
N GLY A 405 -7.91 4.77 28.73
CA GLY A 405 -7.38 4.10 27.56
C GLY A 405 -5.87 4.21 27.50
N ARG A 406 -5.38 4.46 26.30
CA ARG A 406 -3.96 4.40 26.01
C ARG A 406 -3.54 5.49 25.04
N GLN A 407 -2.51 6.22 25.42
CA GLN A 407 -1.85 7.13 24.49
C GLN A 407 -0.86 6.30 23.66
N CYS A 408 -1.12 6.24 22.36
CA CYS A 408 -0.38 5.39 21.43
C CYS A 408 0.58 6.19 20.53
N ILE A 409 0.78 7.47 20.85
CA ILE A 409 1.64 8.40 20.14
C ILE A 409 2.62 9.09 21.12
N SER A 410 3.84 9.37 20.67
CA SER A 410 4.86 10.13 21.38
C SER A 410 5.32 11.36 20.58
N ASN A 411 6.12 12.24 21.18
CA ASN A 411 6.55 13.52 20.60
C ASN A 411 5.36 14.36 20.11
N VAL A 412 4.38 14.48 20.99
CA VAL A 412 3.02 14.89 20.62
C VAL A 412 2.88 16.41 20.46
N CYS A 413 2.26 16.80 19.36
CA CYS A 413 1.73 18.12 19.08
C CYS A 413 0.19 18.10 19.03
N ARG A 414 -0.47 19.16 19.49
CA ARG A 414 -1.93 19.26 19.55
C ARG A 414 -2.47 19.93 18.29
N LEU A 415 -3.32 19.23 17.55
CA LEU A 415 -4.01 19.76 16.37
C LEU A 415 -5.34 20.38 16.81
N GLY A 416 -5.26 21.59 17.37
CA GLY A 416 -6.43 22.35 17.80
C GLY A 416 -7.36 22.72 16.63
N PRO A 417 -8.58 23.20 16.88
CA PRO A 417 -9.16 23.49 18.19
C PRO A 417 -9.64 22.22 18.89
N ILE A 418 -10.18 22.40 20.09
CA ILE A 418 -10.99 21.36 20.74
C ILE A 418 -12.36 21.34 20.05
N PHE A 419 -12.82 20.16 19.67
CA PHE A 419 -14.10 19.92 19.01
C PHE A 419 -15.17 19.54 20.03
N SER A 420 -16.36 20.12 19.91
CA SER A 420 -17.55 19.58 20.56
C SER A 420 -18.05 18.39 19.76
N VAL A 421 -18.28 17.25 20.40
CA VAL A 421 -18.74 16.03 19.72
C VAL A 421 -20.22 16.18 19.34
N PRO A 422 -20.56 16.17 18.04
CA PRO A 422 -21.93 16.35 17.58
C PRO A 422 -22.77 15.08 17.81
N ALA A 423 -24.07 15.15 17.49
CA ALA A 423 -25.00 14.04 17.65
C ALA A 423 -24.64 12.79 16.82
N SER A 424 -23.83 12.93 15.77
CA SER A 424 -23.31 11.79 15.00
C SER A 424 -22.24 10.99 15.74
N GLY A 425 -21.65 11.53 16.81
CA GLY A 425 -20.50 10.91 17.49
C GLY A 425 -19.21 10.91 16.67
N VAL A 426 -19.15 11.74 15.61
CA VAL A 426 -18.01 11.85 14.70
C VAL A 426 -17.51 13.28 14.67
N VAL A 427 -16.19 13.45 14.81
CA VAL A 427 -15.51 14.73 14.58
C VAL A 427 -14.46 14.54 13.50
N SER A 428 -14.22 15.58 12.71
CA SER A 428 -13.25 15.57 11.60
C SER A 428 -12.34 16.79 11.69
N ARG A 429 -11.11 16.61 11.22
CA ARG A 429 -10.09 17.64 11.13
C ARG A 429 -9.41 17.58 9.77
N ASP A 430 -9.60 18.65 9.00
CA ASP A 430 -8.83 18.90 7.79
C ASP A 430 -7.38 19.24 8.16
N LEU A 431 -6.44 18.71 7.38
CA LEU A 431 -4.99 18.83 7.59
C LEU A 431 -4.25 19.35 6.34
N PRO A 432 -4.64 20.50 5.76
CA PRO A 432 -3.76 21.18 4.82
C PRO A 432 -2.44 21.55 5.52
N ASP A 433 -1.34 21.70 4.78
CA ASP A 433 0.01 21.88 5.35
C ASP A 433 0.08 23.05 6.35
N SER A 434 -0.72 24.09 6.09
CA SER A 434 -0.86 25.26 6.95
C SER A 434 -1.32 24.93 8.39
N VAL A 435 -2.12 23.88 8.58
CA VAL A 435 -2.63 23.48 9.89
C VAL A 435 -1.50 23.05 10.82
N TYR A 436 -0.51 22.29 10.34
CA TYR A 436 0.63 21.88 11.17
C TYR A 436 1.37 23.11 11.71
N SER A 437 1.73 24.03 10.83
CA SER A 437 2.44 25.26 11.20
C SER A 437 1.63 26.17 12.13
N MET A 438 0.30 26.24 11.95
CA MET A 438 -0.60 27.04 12.78
C MET A 438 -0.56 26.62 14.25
N PHE A 439 -0.37 25.33 14.52
CA PHE A 439 -0.28 24.78 15.88
C PHE A 439 1.15 24.48 16.33
N GLY A 440 2.16 24.91 15.54
CA GLY A 440 3.57 24.68 15.85
C GLY A 440 4.01 23.22 15.71
N CYS A 441 3.24 22.41 14.99
CA CYS A 441 3.61 21.04 14.64
C CYS A 441 4.54 21.04 13.43
N ALA A 442 5.45 20.07 13.36
CA ALA A 442 6.24 19.85 12.15
C ALA A 442 5.31 19.40 11.01
N PRO A 443 5.38 20.02 9.82
CA PRO A 443 4.64 19.56 8.66
C PRO A 443 5.18 18.23 8.15
N PRO A 444 4.33 17.40 7.52
CA PRO A 444 4.75 16.11 6.99
C PRO A 444 5.79 16.24 5.89
N ILE A 445 6.66 15.24 5.80
CA ILE A 445 7.69 15.13 4.77
C ILE A 445 7.44 13.82 4.01
N VAL A 446 7.59 13.85 2.68
CA VAL A 446 7.40 12.66 1.84
C VAL A 446 8.26 11.50 2.35
N GLY A 447 7.67 10.31 2.43
CA GLY A 447 8.31 9.08 2.88
C GLY A 447 8.41 8.94 4.40
N THR A 448 7.99 9.94 5.19
CA THR A 448 8.01 9.86 6.66
C THR A 448 6.64 9.47 7.22
N SER A 449 6.68 8.81 8.37
CA SER A 449 5.48 8.37 9.10
C SER A 449 5.13 9.34 10.22
N TYR A 450 3.85 9.68 10.31
CA TYR A 450 3.25 10.47 11.38
C TYR A 450 2.13 9.67 12.02
N PHE A 451 1.92 9.89 13.31
CA PHE A 451 0.97 9.09 14.10
C PHE A 451 -0.10 10.00 14.69
N PHE A 452 -1.36 9.72 14.40
CA PHE A 452 -2.49 10.53 14.81
C PHE A 452 -3.35 9.79 15.84
N GLN A 453 -3.86 10.53 16.83
CA GLN A 453 -4.78 10.00 17.83
C GLN A 453 -5.70 11.12 18.32
N ALA A 454 -6.92 10.81 18.73
CA ALA A 454 -7.78 11.75 19.42
C ALA A 454 -7.91 11.41 20.91
N VAL A 455 -7.72 12.41 21.77
CA VAL A 455 -8.17 12.34 23.17
C VAL A 455 -9.57 12.93 23.25
N TYR A 456 -10.43 12.33 24.07
CA TYR A 456 -11.78 12.86 24.29
C TYR A 456 -12.22 12.72 25.74
N ARG A 457 -13.22 13.53 26.10
CA ARG A 457 -13.90 13.46 27.38
C ARG A 457 -14.86 12.28 27.39
N ASP A 458 -14.88 11.57 28.50
CA ASP A 458 -15.76 10.43 28.72
C ASP A 458 -16.35 10.53 30.13
N SER A 459 -17.62 10.14 30.29
CA SER A 459 -18.29 10.15 31.59
C SER A 459 -17.99 8.90 32.42
N VAL A 460 -17.37 7.88 31.83
CA VAL A 460 -16.90 6.68 32.52
C VAL A 460 -15.50 6.91 33.12
N GLY A 461 -15.21 6.24 34.24
CA GLY A 461 -13.86 6.16 34.81
C GLY A 461 -13.22 7.51 35.16
N THR A 462 -12.03 7.75 34.62
CA THR A 462 -11.14 8.90 34.92
C THR A 462 -11.51 10.21 34.21
N GLY A 463 -12.63 10.25 33.47
CA GLY A 463 -13.12 11.48 32.84
C GLY A 463 -12.58 11.78 31.45
N GLY A 464 -11.86 10.82 30.84
CA GLY A 464 -11.32 10.90 29.49
C GLY A 464 -10.91 9.54 28.95
N ASN A 465 -10.75 9.45 27.63
CA ASN A 465 -10.31 8.24 26.95
C ASN A 465 -9.63 8.62 25.61
N TRP A 466 -9.06 7.64 24.93
CA TRP A 466 -8.37 7.78 23.65
C TRP A 466 -9.05 6.92 22.59
N THR A 467 -8.94 7.34 21.33
CA THR A 467 -9.22 6.46 20.18
C THR A 467 -8.13 5.39 20.07
N ASP A 468 -8.27 4.47 19.13
CA ASP A 468 -7.09 3.84 18.52
C ASP A 468 -6.23 4.92 17.82
N ALA A 469 -5.09 4.55 17.27
CA ALA A 469 -4.21 5.48 16.59
C ALA A 469 -4.10 5.15 15.10
N LEU A 470 -3.71 6.15 14.32
CA LEU A 470 -3.55 6.05 12.86
C LEU A 470 -2.10 6.36 12.51
N CYS A 471 -1.34 5.38 12.02
CA CYS A 471 -0.10 5.66 11.29
C CYS A 471 -0.47 6.15 9.89
N VAL A 472 0.13 7.25 9.48
CA VAL A 472 0.06 7.78 8.11
C VAL A 472 1.48 7.92 7.61
N GLN A 473 1.82 7.23 6.54
CA GLN A 473 3.04 7.51 5.80
C GLN A 473 2.69 8.44 4.65
N PHE A 474 3.27 9.64 4.62
CA PHE A 474 2.93 10.62 3.60
C PHE A 474 3.65 10.35 2.28
N GLY A 475 2.86 10.28 1.21
CA GLY A 475 3.34 10.15 -0.17
C GLY A 475 3.63 11.49 -0.81
N GLN A 476 3.80 11.47 -2.13
CA GLN A 476 4.05 12.66 -2.96
C GLN A 476 2.84 13.59 -3.04
#